data_AF-A0A433PU50-F1
#
_entry.id   AF-A0A433PU50-F1
#
_cell.length_a   1.000
_cell.length_b   1.000
_cell.length_c   1.000
_cell.angle_alpha   90.00
_cell.angle_beta   90.00
_cell.angle_gamma   90.00
#
_symmetry.space_group_name_H-M   'P 1'
#
loop_
_entity.id
_entity.type
_entity.pdbx_description
1 polymer ?
#
loop_
_entity_poly.entity_id
_entity_poly.type
_entity_poly.pdbx_seq_one_letter_code
_entity_poly.pdbx_strand_id
1 'polypeptide(L)'
;MATDAETLRTRVIVLRDKVSNVSSNDFPHHYPGVNNSWDLEKFKNNLKIKINRMSKNEMEFDLIGIDTSVANAFRRILIAESLWLTSTFSLQQKLPTMAIEKVYIMNNTSIIQDEVLAHRLGLIPIYANPTSFDYKGPLRSPQLNGIIADESPTDLNTIVFKLKVKCERNPAASPDEQDPLKLFKNSNGTYYYAIVINFSLLYTGDLIWEPKGEQTERFKDDPIKPVFDDILIAKLRPGQVYKVVG
;
A
#
# COMPACT_ATOMS: atom_id res chain seq x y z
N MET A 1 38.98 -11.76 30.79
CA MET A 1 37.79 -11.11 31.39
C MET A 1 36.69 -12.14 31.39
N ALA A 2 36.31 -12.67 32.56
CA ALA A 2 35.17 -13.57 32.65
C ALA A 2 33.91 -12.77 32.29
N THR A 3 33.31 -13.06 31.14
CA THR A 3 32.00 -12.51 30.79
C THR A 3 30.99 -13.08 31.76
N ASP A 4 30.41 -12.20 32.58
CA ASP A 4 29.37 -12.55 33.53
C ASP A 4 28.21 -13.28 32.82
N ALA A 5 27.73 -14.38 33.42
CA ALA A 5 26.69 -15.22 32.83
C ALA A 5 25.40 -14.43 32.53
N GLU A 6 25.13 -13.38 33.31
CA GLU A 6 24.01 -12.46 33.08
C GLU A 6 24.19 -11.61 31.81
N THR A 7 25.42 -11.19 31.51
CA THR A 7 25.72 -10.41 30.30
C THR A 7 25.55 -11.26 29.04
N LEU A 8 25.92 -12.55 29.10
CA LEU A 8 25.72 -13.49 28.00
C LEU A 8 24.24 -13.76 27.69
N ARG A 9 23.36 -13.61 28.69
CA ARG A 9 21.92 -13.85 28.58
C ARG A 9 21.13 -12.65 28.08
N THR A 10 21.48 -11.46 28.54
CA THR A 10 20.63 -10.27 28.40
C THR A 10 21.11 -9.28 27.35
N ARG A 11 22.34 -9.42 26.85
CA ARG A 11 22.94 -8.43 25.94
C ARG A 11 23.53 -9.06 24.69
N VAL A 12 23.13 -8.52 23.55
CA VAL A 12 23.85 -8.69 22.28
C VAL A 12 25.09 -7.80 22.31
N ILE A 13 26.27 -8.38 22.11
CA ILE A 13 27.54 -7.64 22.20
C ILE A 13 28.09 -7.41 20.79
N VAL A 14 28.23 -6.14 20.42
CA VAL A 14 28.82 -5.72 19.15
C VAL A 14 30.31 -5.42 19.37
N LEU A 15 31.18 -6.23 18.77
CA LEU A 15 32.64 -6.05 18.79
C LEU A 15 33.09 -5.44 17.45
N ARG A 16 34.37 -5.05 17.36
CA ARG A 16 34.96 -4.43 16.16
C ARG A 16 34.83 -5.32 14.92
N ASP A 17 34.96 -6.64 15.09
CA ASP A 17 35.08 -7.64 14.04
C ASP A 17 33.85 -8.56 13.93
N LYS A 18 33.00 -8.63 14.96
CA LYS A 18 31.85 -9.54 15.00
C LYS A 18 30.75 -9.09 15.96
N VAL A 19 29.56 -9.66 15.78
CA VAL A 19 28.49 -9.61 16.78
C VAL A 19 28.44 -10.95 17.51
N SER A 20 28.33 -10.89 18.84
CA SER A 20 28.23 -12.06 19.72
C SER A 20 26.92 -12.04 20.52
N ASN A 21 26.50 -13.21 20.99
CA ASN A 21 25.23 -13.43 21.72
C ASN A 21 23.99 -13.06 20.89
N VAL A 22 23.91 -13.58 19.66
CA VAL A 22 22.82 -13.26 18.72
C VAL A 22 21.60 -14.18 18.86
N SER A 23 21.76 -15.35 19.47
CA SER A 23 20.69 -16.33 19.67
C SER A 23 19.95 -16.08 20.98
N SER A 24 18.64 -16.32 20.97
CA SER A 24 17.85 -16.43 22.20
C SER A 24 18.34 -17.65 22.98
N ASN A 25 18.80 -17.45 24.21
CA ASN A 25 19.29 -18.52 25.10
C ASN A 25 18.41 -18.70 26.35
N ASP A 26 17.22 -18.08 26.36
CA ASP A 26 16.28 -18.07 27.48
C ASP A 26 15.38 -19.32 27.50
N PHE A 27 15.97 -20.48 27.22
CA PHE A 27 15.27 -21.76 27.23
C PHE A 27 15.53 -22.52 28.54
N PRO A 28 14.62 -23.43 28.95
CA PRO A 28 14.84 -24.29 30.10
C PRO A 28 16.15 -25.08 29.97
N HIS A 29 16.83 -25.30 31.10
CA HIS A 29 18.08 -26.07 31.20
C HIS A 29 19.32 -25.51 30.48
N HIS A 30 19.25 -24.31 29.89
CA HIS A 30 20.41 -23.71 29.22
C HIS A 30 21.47 -23.16 30.20
N TYR A 31 21.05 -22.72 31.40
CA TYR A 31 21.93 -22.19 32.44
C TYR A 31 21.69 -22.87 33.79
N PRO A 32 22.75 -23.26 34.52
CA PRO A 32 22.61 -23.83 35.86
C PRO A 32 22.06 -22.78 36.84
N GLY A 33 21.11 -23.17 37.69
CA GLY A 33 20.53 -22.29 38.71
C GLY A 33 19.47 -21.29 38.20
N VAL A 34 19.12 -21.33 36.91
CA VAL A 34 18.13 -20.43 36.31
C VAL A 34 16.92 -21.22 35.83
N ASN A 35 15.73 -20.83 36.28
CA ASN A 35 14.47 -21.36 35.76
C ASN A 35 13.91 -20.46 34.65
N ASN A 36 14.05 -20.94 33.41
CA ASN A 36 13.50 -20.32 32.20
C ASN A 36 12.30 -21.12 31.64
N SER A 37 11.63 -21.91 32.47
CA SER A 37 10.36 -22.55 32.09
C SER A 37 9.33 -21.49 31.72
N TRP A 38 8.50 -21.84 30.73
CA TRP A 38 7.43 -20.96 30.29
C TRP A 38 6.42 -20.74 31.42
N ASP A 39 6.13 -19.47 31.69
CA ASP A 39 5.17 -19.03 32.70
C ASP A 39 4.42 -17.82 32.15
N LEU A 40 3.10 -17.96 32.04
CA LEU A 40 2.22 -16.93 31.48
C LEU A 40 2.15 -15.67 32.36
N GLU A 41 2.12 -15.83 33.69
CA GLU A 41 2.05 -14.70 34.61
C GLU A 41 3.37 -13.92 34.58
N LYS A 42 4.50 -14.63 34.52
CA LYS A 42 5.82 -14.01 34.32
C LYS A 42 5.87 -13.25 32.99
N PHE A 43 5.37 -13.83 31.91
CA PHE A 43 5.30 -13.16 30.61
C PHE A 43 4.43 -11.89 30.66
N LYS A 44 3.23 -11.97 31.23
CA LYS A 44 2.29 -10.86 31.34
C LYS A 44 2.84 -9.69 32.16
N ASN A 45 3.56 -9.97 33.25
CA ASN A 45 4.18 -8.94 34.09
C ASN A 45 5.39 -8.25 33.40
N ASN A 46 6.06 -8.95 32.49
CA ASN A 46 7.25 -8.44 31.80
C ASN A 46 6.92 -7.73 30.48
N LEU A 47 5.83 -8.12 29.81
CA LEU A 47 5.39 -7.51 28.56
C LEU A 47 4.97 -6.07 28.78
N LYS A 48 5.67 -5.13 28.16
CA LYS A 48 5.37 -3.69 28.23
C LYS A 48 5.39 -3.10 26.84
N ILE A 49 4.39 -2.25 26.56
CA ILE A 49 4.28 -1.50 25.31
C ILE A 49 4.35 -0.02 25.67
N LYS A 50 5.26 0.70 25.03
CA LYS A 50 5.40 2.15 25.21
C LYS A 50 5.29 2.83 23.85
N ILE A 51 4.27 3.67 23.67
CA ILE A 51 4.10 4.45 22.46
C ILE A 51 5.02 5.67 22.57
N ASN A 52 5.98 5.80 21.65
CA ASN A 52 6.92 6.91 21.61
C ASN A 52 6.37 8.06 20.77
N ARG A 53 5.88 7.75 19.57
CA ARG A 53 5.32 8.73 18.65
C ARG A 53 4.13 8.16 17.90
N MET A 54 3.10 8.97 17.74
CA MET A 54 1.93 8.66 16.94
C MET A 54 1.65 9.83 16.02
N SER A 55 1.54 9.56 14.73
CA SER A 55 1.08 10.51 13.72
C SER A 55 0.01 9.86 12.85
N LYS A 56 -0.54 10.60 11.89
CA LYS A 56 -1.59 10.09 10.99
C LYS A 56 -1.12 8.88 10.16
N ASN A 57 0.14 8.87 9.74
CA ASN A 57 0.67 7.87 8.78
C ASN A 57 1.79 6.99 9.36
N GLU A 58 2.26 7.29 10.57
CA GLU A 58 3.42 6.64 11.19
C GLU A 58 3.20 6.49 12.69
N MET A 59 3.56 5.32 13.22
CA MET A 59 3.54 4.99 14.65
C MET A 59 4.88 4.38 15.05
N GLU A 60 5.47 4.89 16.13
CA GLU A 60 6.69 4.38 16.74
C GLU A 60 6.39 3.95 18.17
N PHE A 61 6.73 2.72 18.52
CA PHE A 61 6.52 2.16 19.84
C PHE A 61 7.61 1.15 20.23
N ASP A 62 7.87 1.05 21.53
CA ASP A 62 8.75 0.05 22.11
C ASP A 62 7.92 -1.15 22.57
N LEU A 63 8.35 -2.35 22.18
CA LEU A 63 7.81 -3.63 22.64
C LEU A 63 8.86 -4.34 23.49
N ILE A 64 8.66 -4.36 24.81
CA ILE A 64 9.62 -4.83 25.80
C ILE A 64 9.12 -6.14 26.42
N GLY A 65 10.03 -7.10 26.64
CA GLY A 65 9.72 -8.36 27.31
C GLY A 65 9.17 -9.45 26.38
N ILE A 66 9.43 -9.35 25.08
CA ILE A 66 9.04 -10.33 24.07
C ILE A 66 10.28 -10.98 23.42
N ASP A 67 10.14 -12.23 22.96
CA ASP A 67 11.16 -12.88 22.16
C ASP A 67 11.22 -12.33 20.72
N THR A 68 12.41 -12.40 20.12
CA THR A 68 12.68 -11.94 18.75
C THR A 68 11.82 -12.64 17.70
N SER A 69 11.45 -13.92 17.91
CA SER A 69 10.62 -14.68 16.97
C SER A 69 9.21 -14.08 16.84
N VAL A 70 8.61 -13.65 17.94
CA VAL A 70 7.25 -13.07 17.94
C VAL A 70 7.27 -11.64 17.40
N ALA A 71 8.28 -10.84 17.76
CA ALA A 71 8.46 -9.50 17.17
C ALA A 71 8.65 -9.58 15.65
N ASN A 72 9.47 -10.52 15.17
CA ASN A 72 9.66 -10.75 13.74
C ASN A 72 8.39 -11.32 13.08
N ALA A 73 7.58 -12.11 13.80
CA ALA A 73 6.27 -12.55 13.30
C ALA A 73 5.35 -11.34 13.04
N PHE A 74 5.22 -10.40 13.98
CA PHE A 74 4.46 -9.17 13.75
C PHE A 74 5.00 -8.37 12.57
N ARG A 75 6.33 -8.20 12.45
CA ARG A 75 6.94 -7.53 11.31
C ARG A 75 6.59 -8.21 9.98
N ARG A 76 6.61 -9.54 9.93
CA ARG A 76 6.24 -10.32 8.74
C ARG A 76 4.75 -10.20 8.43
N ILE A 77 3.88 -10.24 9.45
CA ILE A 77 2.44 -10.07 9.29
C ILE A 77 2.13 -8.69 8.72
N LEU A 78 2.69 -7.63 9.32
CA LEU A 78 2.48 -6.25 8.89
C LEU A 78 3.00 -5.96 7.47
N ILE A 79 4.12 -6.57 7.06
CA ILE A 79 4.69 -6.36 5.72
C ILE A 79 4.04 -7.27 4.67
N ALA A 80 3.75 -8.53 5.04
CA ALA A 80 3.62 -9.61 4.07
C ALA A 80 2.32 -10.43 4.15
N GLU A 81 1.37 -10.17 5.06
CA GLU A 81 0.07 -10.87 5.03
C GLU A 81 -0.91 -10.38 3.94
N SER A 82 -0.35 -10.25 2.72
CA SER A 82 -0.98 -10.67 1.45
C SER A 82 -0.94 -12.20 1.26
N LEU A 83 -0.36 -12.95 2.20
CA LEU A 83 -0.13 -14.39 2.07
C LEU A 83 -1.41 -15.21 2.24
N TRP A 84 -1.89 -15.75 1.13
CA TRP A 84 -2.95 -16.74 1.05
C TRP A 84 -2.51 -18.01 1.80
N LEU A 85 -3.08 -18.28 2.97
CA LEU A 85 -3.13 -19.65 3.48
C LEU A 85 -4.56 -20.17 3.39
N THR A 86 -4.62 -21.27 2.65
CA THR A 86 -5.70 -22.06 2.11
C THR A 86 -6.93 -22.12 3.02
N SER A 87 -8.09 -21.98 2.36
CA SER A 87 -9.44 -22.36 2.79
C SER A 87 -9.53 -23.22 4.04
N THR A 88 -10.45 -22.83 4.94
CA THR A 88 -11.03 -23.59 6.07
C THR A 88 -10.56 -23.17 7.47
N PHE A 89 -10.63 -21.89 7.82
CA PHE A 89 -11.12 -21.49 9.17
C PHE A 89 -11.43 -19.98 9.18
N SER A 90 -12.67 -19.63 9.54
CA SER A 90 -13.23 -18.27 9.51
C SER A 90 -12.68 -17.34 10.61
N LEU A 91 -11.38 -17.04 10.56
CA LEU A 91 -10.84 -15.82 11.16
C LEU A 91 -9.99 -15.12 10.11
N GLN A 92 -10.65 -14.28 9.29
CA GLN A 92 -10.03 -13.34 8.35
C GLN A 92 -9.23 -12.28 9.13
N GLN A 93 -8.05 -12.61 9.63
CA GLN A 93 -7.05 -11.58 9.93
C GLN A 93 -6.20 -11.38 8.68
N LYS A 94 -6.76 -10.63 7.73
CA LYS A 94 -6.00 -10.02 6.65
C LYS A 94 -5.89 -8.53 6.98
N LEU A 95 -4.82 -7.88 6.54
CA LEU A 95 -4.82 -6.43 6.31
C LEU A 95 -5.05 -6.20 4.81
N PRO A 96 -6.29 -6.39 4.30
CA PRO A 96 -6.56 -6.12 2.90
C PRO A 96 -6.30 -4.66 2.58
N THR A 97 -5.88 -4.38 1.35
CA THR A 97 -5.76 -3.02 0.84
C THR A 97 -6.43 -2.95 -0.52
N MET A 98 -7.08 -1.83 -0.83
CA MET A 98 -7.66 -1.60 -2.15
C MET A 98 -6.57 -1.05 -3.09
N ALA A 99 -6.44 -1.67 -4.27
CA ALA A 99 -5.50 -1.27 -5.30
C ALA A 99 -6.10 -1.51 -6.69
N ILE A 100 -5.57 -0.83 -7.71
CA ILE A 100 -6.02 -0.96 -9.10
C ILE A 100 -5.42 -2.24 -9.69
N GLU A 101 -6.26 -3.18 -10.10
CA GLU A 101 -5.81 -4.44 -10.71
C GLU A 101 -6.03 -4.48 -12.23
N LYS A 102 -7.22 -4.07 -12.70
CA LYS A 102 -7.59 -4.08 -14.12
C LYS A 102 -7.59 -2.67 -14.66
N VAL A 103 -6.84 -2.43 -15.73
CA VAL A 103 -6.78 -1.13 -16.39
C VAL A 103 -7.27 -1.28 -17.83
N TYR A 104 -8.41 -0.66 -18.14
CA TYR A 104 -9.00 -0.62 -19.47
C TYR A 104 -8.57 0.66 -20.19
N ILE A 105 -7.67 0.49 -21.17
CA ILE A 105 -7.15 1.59 -21.97
C ILE A 105 -8.00 1.73 -23.22
N MET A 106 -8.68 2.87 -23.37
CA MET A 106 -9.49 3.15 -24.57
C MET A 106 -8.64 3.80 -25.67
N ASN A 107 -7.77 4.73 -25.28
CA ASN A 107 -6.86 5.39 -26.19
C ASN A 107 -5.67 5.96 -25.40
N ASN A 108 -4.47 5.44 -25.67
CA ASN A 108 -3.21 5.99 -25.17
C ASN A 108 -2.34 6.40 -26.37
N THR A 109 -2.09 7.70 -26.50
CA THR A 109 -1.16 8.28 -27.49
C THR A 109 0.07 8.89 -26.82
N SER A 110 0.27 8.62 -25.54
CA SER A 110 1.43 9.06 -24.78
C SER A 110 2.68 8.28 -25.18
N ILE A 111 3.84 8.74 -24.70
CA ILE A 111 5.12 8.05 -24.90
C ILE A 111 5.24 6.82 -23.98
N ILE A 112 4.50 6.81 -22.87
CA ILE A 112 4.54 5.70 -21.92
C ILE A 112 3.73 4.54 -22.48
N GLN A 113 4.35 3.36 -22.53
CA GLN A 113 3.73 2.11 -22.93
C GLN A 113 2.59 1.74 -21.98
N ASP A 114 1.56 1.11 -22.53
CA ASP A 114 0.34 0.72 -21.83
C ASP A 114 0.61 -0.13 -20.58
N GLU A 115 1.54 -1.08 -20.67
CA GLU A 115 1.90 -1.99 -19.58
C GLU A 115 2.60 -1.26 -18.44
N VAL A 116 3.54 -0.36 -18.78
CA VAL A 116 4.26 0.45 -17.79
C VAL A 116 3.29 1.38 -17.08
N LEU A 117 2.32 1.92 -17.80
CA LEU A 117 1.33 2.83 -17.25
C LEU A 117 0.34 2.11 -16.34
N ALA A 118 -0.18 0.96 -16.76
CA ALA A 118 -1.04 0.12 -15.94
C ALA A 118 -0.33 -0.33 -14.65
N HIS A 119 0.94 -0.73 -14.75
CA HIS A 119 1.74 -1.09 -13.59
C HIS A 119 1.92 0.08 -12.61
N ARG A 120 2.17 1.29 -13.12
CA ARG A 120 2.24 2.50 -12.26
C ARG A 120 0.91 2.80 -11.60
N LEU A 121 -0.21 2.63 -12.30
CA LEU A 121 -1.54 2.83 -11.73
C LEU A 121 -1.82 1.84 -10.60
N GLY A 122 -1.40 0.58 -10.74
CA GLY A 122 -1.57 -0.44 -9.71
C GLY A 122 -0.80 -0.18 -8.41
N LEU A 123 0.26 0.64 -8.45
CA LEU A 123 1.06 1.00 -7.26
C LEU A 123 0.52 2.24 -6.52
N ILE A 124 -0.53 2.88 -7.02
CA ILE A 124 -1.12 4.05 -6.35
C ILE A 124 -1.97 3.54 -5.17
N PRO A 125 -1.66 3.96 -3.93
CA PRO A 125 -2.48 3.58 -2.78
C PRO A 125 -3.85 4.27 -2.86
N ILE A 126 -4.92 3.47 -2.81
CA ILE A 126 -6.29 3.97 -2.79
C ILE A 126 -6.79 4.05 -1.35
N TYR A 127 -7.32 5.22 -1.00
CA TYR A 127 -8.03 5.44 0.25
C TYR A 127 -9.46 4.92 0.10
N ALA A 128 -9.67 3.69 0.57
CA ALA A 128 -10.97 3.05 0.70
C ALA A 128 -10.88 2.02 1.84
N ASN A 129 -11.92 1.93 2.67
CA ASN A 129 -11.94 0.93 3.73
C ASN A 129 -12.12 -0.48 3.14
N PRO A 130 -11.12 -1.36 3.22
CA PRO A 130 -11.14 -2.66 2.57
C PRO A 130 -12.14 -3.63 3.22
N THR A 131 -12.52 -3.44 4.49
CA THR A 131 -13.53 -4.28 5.15
C THR A 131 -14.95 -4.00 4.63
N SER A 132 -15.12 -2.91 3.88
CA SER A 132 -16.39 -2.56 3.24
C SER A 132 -16.59 -3.28 1.90
N PHE A 133 -15.63 -4.04 1.41
CA PHE A 133 -15.74 -4.70 0.11
C PHE A 133 -15.66 -6.22 0.24
N ASP A 134 -16.45 -6.91 -0.57
CA ASP A 134 -16.37 -8.36 -0.70
C ASP A 134 -15.24 -8.74 -1.64
N TYR A 135 -14.60 -9.87 -1.36
CA TYR A 135 -13.61 -10.42 -2.28
C TYR A 135 -14.29 -10.94 -3.54
N LYS A 136 -13.78 -10.55 -4.70
CA LYS A 136 -14.13 -11.14 -5.98
C LYS A 136 -13.77 -12.63 -5.97
N GLY A 137 -14.79 -13.50 -5.98
CA GLY A 137 -14.59 -14.94 -5.97
C GLY A 137 -14.23 -15.51 -7.35
N PRO A 138 -13.55 -16.66 -7.43
CA PRO A 138 -13.48 -17.42 -8.67
C PRO A 138 -14.86 -18.02 -8.98
N LEU A 139 -15.40 -17.80 -10.18
CA LEU A 139 -16.60 -18.49 -10.63
C LEU A 139 -16.24 -19.95 -10.95
N ARG A 140 -16.86 -20.86 -10.22
CA ARG A 140 -16.81 -22.31 -10.47
C ARG A 140 -18.05 -22.74 -11.24
N SER A 141 -17.87 -23.41 -12.38
CA SER A 141 -19.02 -24.12 -12.99
C SER A 141 -19.25 -25.43 -12.26
N PRO A 142 -20.51 -25.78 -11.98
CA PRO A 142 -20.87 -27.12 -11.52
C PRO A 142 -20.57 -28.23 -12.54
N GLN A 143 -20.42 -27.90 -13.83
CA GLN A 143 -20.24 -28.86 -14.92
C GLN A 143 -18.77 -29.08 -15.32
N LEU A 144 -17.88 -28.13 -15.05
CA LEU A 144 -16.45 -28.23 -15.34
C LEU A 144 -15.68 -28.07 -14.03
N ASN A 145 -14.94 -29.08 -13.61
CA ASN A 145 -14.06 -29.04 -12.43
C ASN A 145 -12.86 -28.09 -12.66
N GLY A 146 -13.13 -26.80 -12.89
CA GLY A 146 -12.16 -25.77 -13.22
C GLY A 146 -12.70 -24.37 -12.97
N ILE A 147 -11.79 -23.40 -12.81
CA ILE A 147 -12.10 -21.97 -12.72
C ILE A 147 -12.39 -21.48 -14.15
N ILE A 148 -13.53 -20.85 -14.39
CA ILE A 148 -13.92 -20.40 -15.74
C ILE A 148 -13.64 -18.92 -15.94
N ALA A 149 -13.94 -18.11 -14.94
CA ALA A 149 -13.78 -16.66 -14.97
C ALA A 149 -13.78 -16.12 -13.54
N ASP A 150 -13.35 -14.88 -13.38
CA ASP A 150 -13.63 -14.16 -12.15
C ASP A 150 -15.10 -13.76 -12.10
N GLU A 151 -15.65 -13.60 -10.90
CA GLU A 151 -16.97 -13.01 -10.68
C GLU A 151 -17.12 -11.66 -11.39
N SER A 152 -18.30 -11.35 -11.90
CA SER A 152 -18.54 -10.05 -12.52
C SER A 152 -18.32 -8.91 -11.50
N PRO A 153 -17.76 -7.78 -11.91
CA PRO A 153 -17.62 -6.63 -11.02
C PRO A 153 -19.00 -6.11 -10.62
N THR A 154 -19.24 -5.99 -9.32
CA THR A 154 -20.42 -5.41 -8.69
C THR A 154 -20.02 -4.19 -7.86
N ASP A 155 -21.01 -3.44 -7.39
CA ASP A 155 -20.82 -2.31 -6.49
C ASP A 155 -20.35 -2.72 -5.07
N LEU A 156 -20.48 -3.99 -4.70
CA LEU A 156 -20.00 -4.52 -3.43
C LEU A 156 -18.54 -4.99 -3.46
N ASN A 157 -18.02 -5.36 -4.64
CA ASN A 157 -16.68 -5.96 -4.77
C ASN A 157 -15.67 -5.10 -5.56
N THR A 158 -16.10 -4.08 -6.29
CA THR A 158 -15.24 -3.32 -7.22
C THR A 158 -15.41 -1.81 -7.09
N ILE A 159 -14.31 -1.09 -7.19
CA ILE A 159 -14.27 0.38 -7.29
C ILE A 159 -13.85 0.73 -8.72
N VAL A 160 -14.46 1.77 -9.31
CA VAL A 160 -14.11 2.23 -10.67
C VAL A 160 -13.57 3.66 -10.62
N PHE A 161 -12.41 3.86 -11.22
CA PHE A 161 -11.80 5.17 -11.47
C PHE A 161 -11.77 5.47 -12.97
N LYS A 162 -11.94 6.74 -13.31
CA LYS A 162 -11.81 7.25 -14.67
C LYS A 162 -10.68 8.27 -14.73
N LEU A 163 -9.82 8.12 -15.72
CA LEU A 163 -8.76 9.05 -16.04
C LEU A 163 -8.88 9.48 -17.49
N LYS A 164 -9.28 10.73 -17.71
CA LYS A 164 -9.43 11.32 -19.05
C LYS A 164 -8.71 12.65 -19.09
N VAL A 165 -7.58 12.70 -19.79
CA VAL A 165 -6.76 13.90 -19.91
C VAL A 165 -6.37 14.12 -21.37
N LYS A 166 -6.56 15.36 -21.83
CA LYS A 166 -6.10 15.82 -23.14
C LYS A 166 -5.19 17.02 -22.94
N CYS A 167 -4.00 16.97 -23.54
CA CYS A 167 -3.05 18.07 -23.51
C CYS A 167 -3.23 18.95 -24.76
N GLU A 168 -3.56 20.22 -24.56
CA GLU A 168 -3.74 21.21 -25.63
C GLU A 168 -2.83 22.42 -25.43
N ARG A 169 -2.50 23.11 -26.53
CA ARG A 169 -1.80 24.39 -26.46
C ARG A 169 -2.74 25.44 -25.86
N ASN A 170 -2.23 26.20 -24.90
CA ASN A 170 -2.96 27.29 -24.28
C ASN A 170 -2.98 28.48 -25.26
N PRO A 171 -4.16 28.88 -25.77
CA PRO A 171 -4.28 30.02 -26.67
C PRO A 171 -4.05 31.37 -25.97
N ALA A 172 -4.07 31.40 -24.63
CA ALA A 172 -3.85 32.62 -23.84
C ALA A 172 -2.37 32.86 -23.48
N ALA A 173 -1.46 31.98 -23.91
CA ALA A 173 -0.03 32.15 -23.68
C ALA A 173 0.54 33.29 -24.55
N SER A 174 1.42 34.11 -23.98
CA SER A 174 2.14 35.13 -24.76
C SER A 174 2.96 34.47 -25.87
N PRO A 175 3.09 35.07 -27.07
CA PRO A 175 3.89 34.53 -28.17
C PRO A 175 5.35 34.23 -27.78
N ASP A 176 5.89 34.99 -26.82
CA ASP A 176 7.26 34.86 -26.31
C ASP A 176 7.36 34.08 -24.99
N GLU A 177 6.24 33.56 -24.48
CA GLU A 177 6.22 32.79 -23.24
C GLU A 177 6.98 31.48 -23.44
N GLN A 178 8.10 31.31 -22.74
CA GLN A 178 8.88 30.07 -22.76
C GLN A 178 8.50 29.13 -21.62
N ASP A 179 7.71 29.59 -20.64
CA ASP A 179 7.25 28.75 -19.54
C ASP A 179 6.19 27.74 -20.03
N PRO A 180 6.52 26.43 -20.05
CA PRO A 180 5.62 25.42 -20.56
C PRO A 180 4.32 25.27 -19.78
N LEU A 181 4.29 25.69 -18.52
CA LEU A 181 3.09 25.66 -17.67
C LEU A 181 2.02 26.65 -18.16
N LYS A 182 2.45 27.78 -18.72
CA LYS A 182 1.55 28.79 -19.28
C LYS A 182 1.23 28.52 -20.75
N LEU A 183 2.14 27.86 -21.48
CA LEU A 183 2.00 27.48 -22.90
C LEU A 183 0.97 26.38 -23.16
N PHE A 184 0.69 25.51 -22.18
CA PHE A 184 -0.14 24.32 -22.38
C PHE A 184 -1.19 24.21 -21.27
N LYS A 185 -2.41 23.79 -21.64
CA LYS A 185 -3.54 23.59 -20.72
C LYS A 185 -4.01 22.14 -20.78
N ASN A 186 -4.40 21.61 -19.62
CA ASN A 186 -5.18 20.37 -19.56
C ASN A 186 -6.69 20.68 -19.73
N SER A 187 -7.48 19.67 -20.07
CA SER A 187 -8.92 19.80 -20.29
C SER A 187 -9.75 20.09 -19.03
N ASN A 188 -9.17 19.98 -17.83
CA ASN A 188 -9.91 20.01 -16.56
C ASN A 188 -9.87 21.38 -15.86
N GLY A 189 -9.13 22.36 -16.41
CA GLY A 189 -9.13 23.74 -15.89
C GLY A 189 -8.39 23.92 -14.56
N THR A 190 -7.75 22.89 -14.01
CA THR A 190 -7.00 22.96 -12.75
C THR A 190 -5.56 23.42 -13.01
N TYR A 191 -5.21 24.59 -12.46
CA TYR A 191 -3.84 25.10 -12.41
C TYR A 191 -3.07 24.40 -11.28
N TYR A 192 -1.94 23.74 -11.57
CA TYR A 192 -0.97 23.33 -10.55
C TYR A 192 0.36 24.06 -10.75
N TYR A 193 0.83 24.70 -9.69
CA TYR A 193 2.19 25.23 -9.57
C TYR A 193 3.11 24.10 -9.08
N ALA A 194 3.92 23.48 -9.95
CA ALA A 194 5.16 22.78 -9.55
C ALA A 194 5.97 22.26 -10.76
N ILE A 195 7.09 22.95 -11.04
CA ILE A 195 8.42 22.43 -11.39
C ILE A 195 8.53 21.36 -12.52
N VAL A 196 9.12 21.84 -13.63
CA VAL A 196 9.96 21.16 -14.65
C VAL A 196 9.32 20.72 -15.98
N ILE A 197 9.58 21.59 -16.96
CA ILE A 197 10.00 21.36 -18.36
C ILE A 197 8.98 20.63 -19.24
N ASN A 198 8.23 21.41 -20.03
CA ASN A 198 7.82 21.09 -21.40
C ASN A 198 6.66 20.07 -21.61
N PHE A 199 6.02 19.58 -20.54
CA PHE A 199 4.95 18.57 -20.61
C PHE A 199 3.72 18.94 -19.75
N SER A 200 2.52 18.46 -20.11
CA SER A 200 1.39 18.37 -19.16
C SER A 200 1.65 17.20 -18.22
N LEU A 201 1.68 17.47 -16.93
CA LEU A 201 1.91 16.47 -15.89
C LEU A 201 0.56 15.88 -15.47
N LEU A 202 0.46 14.56 -15.50
CA LEU A 202 -0.70 13.79 -15.06
C LEU A 202 -0.44 13.34 -13.63
N TYR A 203 -1.28 13.75 -12.69
CA TYR A 203 -1.13 13.44 -11.27
C TYR A 203 -2.21 12.47 -10.78
N THR A 204 -2.01 11.89 -9.61
CA THR A 204 -3.02 11.06 -8.95
C THR A 204 -4.30 11.81 -8.63
N GLY A 205 -4.24 13.11 -8.32
CA GLY A 205 -5.43 13.95 -8.13
C GLY A 205 -6.34 14.05 -9.35
N ASP A 206 -5.86 13.68 -10.55
CA ASP A 206 -6.68 13.64 -11.77
C ASP A 206 -7.53 12.35 -11.88
N LEU A 207 -7.34 11.37 -10.99
CA LEU A 207 -8.16 10.15 -10.92
C LEU A 207 -9.53 10.48 -10.34
N ILE A 208 -10.57 10.35 -11.17
CA ILE A 208 -11.95 10.63 -10.78
C ILE A 208 -12.62 9.31 -10.41
N TRP A 209 -13.02 9.17 -9.15
CA TRP A 209 -13.85 8.05 -8.71
C TRP A 209 -15.23 8.15 -9.36
N GLU A 210 -15.68 7.05 -9.97
CA GLU A 210 -17.01 6.94 -10.57
C GLU A 210 -17.84 5.90 -9.78
N PRO A 211 -18.68 6.33 -8.82
CA PRO A 211 -19.47 5.41 -8.02
C PRO A 211 -20.41 4.57 -8.87
N LYS A 212 -20.61 3.31 -8.47
CA LYS A 212 -21.56 2.37 -9.07
C LYS A 212 -22.61 1.93 -8.05
N GLY A 213 -23.85 1.72 -8.50
CA GLY A 213 -24.93 1.25 -7.64
C GLY A 213 -25.12 2.13 -6.40
N GLU A 214 -25.11 1.52 -5.23
CA GLU A 214 -25.35 2.18 -3.93
C GLU A 214 -24.09 2.84 -3.33
N GLN A 215 -22.94 2.78 -4.00
CA GLN A 215 -21.67 3.32 -3.48
C GLN A 215 -21.73 4.82 -3.18
N THR A 216 -22.53 5.59 -3.92
CA THR A 216 -22.68 7.03 -3.70
C THR A 216 -23.21 7.34 -2.30
N GLU A 217 -24.17 6.55 -1.82
CA GLU A 217 -24.76 6.74 -0.48
C GLU A 217 -23.86 6.13 0.59
N ARG A 218 -23.31 4.95 0.31
CA ARG A 218 -22.46 4.20 1.25
C ARG A 218 -21.17 4.92 1.64
N PHE A 219 -20.58 5.66 0.70
CA PHE A 219 -19.29 6.36 0.89
C PHE A 219 -19.44 7.88 0.83
N LYS A 220 -20.63 8.40 1.17
CA LYS A 220 -20.91 9.85 1.15
C LYS A 220 -20.01 10.63 2.11
N ASP A 221 -19.79 10.10 3.32
CA ASP A 221 -19.03 10.78 4.37
C ASP A 221 -17.52 10.52 4.26
N ASP A 222 -17.12 9.43 3.59
CA ASP A 222 -15.73 9.03 3.39
C ASP A 222 -15.49 8.67 1.91
N PRO A 223 -15.35 9.68 1.03
CA PRO A 223 -15.28 9.47 -0.40
C PRO A 223 -13.98 8.76 -0.80
N ILE A 224 -14.13 7.82 -1.73
CA ILE A 224 -13.01 7.03 -2.25
C ILE A 224 -12.13 7.89 -3.14
N LYS A 225 -10.82 7.88 -2.87
CA LYS A 225 -9.82 8.68 -3.61
C LYS A 225 -8.42 8.10 -3.48
N PRO A 226 -7.43 8.54 -4.27
CA PRO A 226 -6.02 8.26 -3.99
C PRO A 226 -5.62 8.81 -2.61
N VAL A 227 -4.69 8.14 -1.91
CA VAL A 227 -4.18 8.63 -0.62
C VAL A 227 -3.36 9.92 -0.79
N PHE A 228 -2.62 10.01 -1.89
CA PHE A 228 -1.78 11.15 -2.25
C PHE A 228 -2.25 11.72 -3.59
N ASP A 229 -2.39 13.04 -3.69
CA ASP A 229 -2.91 13.72 -4.88
C ASP A 229 -1.80 14.16 -5.86
N ASP A 230 -0.54 14.10 -5.45
CA ASP A 230 0.63 14.68 -6.11
C ASP A 230 1.61 13.65 -6.70
N ILE A 231 1.22 12.38 -6.77
CA ILE A 231 2.06 11.35 -7.41
C ILE A 231 1.97 11.53 -8.93
N LEU A 232 3.11 11.79 -9.56
CA LEU A 232 3.20 11.87 -11.02
C LEU A 232 2.94 10.50 -11.65
N ILE A 233 2.03 10.43 -12.61
CA ILE A 233 1.66 9.22 -13.38
C ILE A 233 2.31 9.24 -14.76
N ALA A 234 2.14 10.34 -15.51
CA ALA A 234 2.65 10.45 -16.88
C ALA A 234 3.00 11.90 -17.26
N LYS A 235 3.87 12.06 -18.26
CA LYS A 235 4.18 13.35 -18.88
C LYS A 235 3.71 13.34 -20.32
N LEU A 236 2.88 14.32 -20.71
CA LEU A 236 2.25 14.40 -22.02
C LEU A 236 2.74 15.61 -22.82
N ARG A 237 2.78 15.48 -24.15
CA ARG A 237 3.00 16.57 -25.11
C ARG A 237 1.70 16.99 -25.80
N PRO A 238 1.63 18.20 -26.37
CA PRO A 238 0.42 18.70 -27.02
C PRO A 238 -0.02 17.79 -28.17
N GLY A 239 -1.33 17.49 -28.23
CA GLY A 239 -1.89 16.56 -29.21
C GLY A 239 -1.98 15.10 -28.72
N GLN A 240 -1.37 14.78 -27.57
CA GLN A 240 -1.56 13.47 -26.93
C GLN A 240 -2.83 13.48 -26.07
N VAL A 241 -3.63 12.43 -26.24
CA VAL A 241 -4.87 12.13 -25.54
C VAL A 241 -4.68 10.86 -24.72
N TYR A 242 -5.26 10.88 -23.53
CA TYR A 242 -5.30 9.76 -22.61
C TYR A 242 -6.74 9.50 -22.12
N LYS A 243 -7.24 8.28 -22.30
CA LYS A 243 -8.54 7.85 -21.77
C LYS A 243 -8.45 6.42 -21.23
N VAL A 244 -8.57 6.28 -19.92
CA VAL A 244 -8.46 5.02 -19.19
C VAL A 244 -9.56 4.90 -18.14
N VAL A 245 -10.04 3.68 -17.96
CA VAL A 245 -10.96 3.29 -16.89
C VAL A 245 -10.28 2.17 -16.13
N GLY A 246 -10.08 2.32 -14.82
CA GLY A 246 -9.40 1.36 -13.96
C GLY A 246 -10.18 1.07 -12.69
#